data_AF-A0A9N9IB89-F1
#
_entry.id   AF-A0A9N9IB89-F1
#
_cell.length_a   1.000
_cell.length_b   1.000
_cell.length_c   1.000
_cell.angle_alpha   90.00
_cell.angle_beta   90.00
_cell.angle_gamma   90.00
#
_symmetry.space_group_name_H-M   'P 1'
#
loop_
_entity.id
_entity.type
_entity.pdbx_description
1 polymer ?
#
loop_
_entity_poly.entity_id
_entity_poly.type
_entity_poly.pdbx_seq_one_letter_code
_entity_poly.pdbx_strand_id
1 'polypeptide(L)'
;ELERLRELSPSIQILQQKVESSEYQLSLMGSLRRQAAELETENAALKKEKVEWTSYLDQEKDKINVNSPYKLCKELASRRIEINMLEEKGRRLEEQIKDRDMIISENECKIIQLNSKYKSMENRLTSELEVYKREKNLLQKEVEMLTEALKSYDKEEQHLQTNYNVQKIERIQVLENLLATYKEKLEQVSAQSHNDLQPEDQASSSEINFRTVEVLRRNEELQAIIYDLKNENVNLQKEITSLQMQITVLEQKDLKIHSSELIKQNEILQETINELKNENLSLQKHASSLDQQVFALEKAVGRGEYNRETTRVLELKDNPSSRDYAIRQSTLDALKTENSQLLAKLKELQKMLENNHATQVETIDGTYSNIIDVIPTQSFTNLENENKQLLEQIAEKEKRISRLKEVWKTKAQEYREAVYSLLGYKFDFLENGRVRLTSMYSEQDDQSFVFTSDDNDCGTMQLVGGNSEFIKSLDDLIKFWVVERSSIPCFLSSLTMKLFEKTTSGPVGRDMDMSICSTVNQDNIAE
;
A
#
# COMPACT_ATOMS: atom_id res chain seq x y z
N GLU A 1 30.23 7.12 -88.53
CA GLU A 1 29.19 6.92 -87.49
C GLU A 1 29.70 6.15 -86.28
N LEU A 2 30.23 4.93 -86.45
CA LEU A 2 30.76 4.10 -85.35
C LEU A 2 31.74 4.82 -84.40
N GLU A 3 32.59 5.72 -84.92
CA GLU A 3 33.52 6.50 -84.08
C GLU A 3 32.79 7.48 -83.16
N ARG A 4 31.82 8.26 -83.67
CA ARG A 4 30.96 9.11 -82.82
C ARG A 4 30.23 8.30 -81.75
N LEU A 5 29.75 7.10 -82.06
CA LEU A 5 29.10 6.23 -81.08
C LEU A 5 30.09 5.75 -79.99
N ARG A 6 31.37 5.55 -80.35
CA ARG A 6 32.44 5.23 -79.40
C ARG A 6 32.84 6.44 -78.52
N GLU A 7 32.78 7.66 -79.03
CA GLU A 7 33.00 8.91 -78.27
C GLU A 7 31.82 9.25 -77.34
N LEU A 8 30.58 8.97 -77.78
CA LEU A 8 29.37 9.16 -76.98
C LEU A 8 29.26 8.16 -75.82
N SER A 9 29.75 6.93 -75.96
CA SER A 9 29.61 5.88 -74.93
C SER A 9 30.19 6.27 -73.55
N PRO A 10 31.44 6.76 -73.42
CA PRO A 10 31.95 7.29 -72.15
C PRO A 10 31.13 8.47 -71.60
N SER A 11 30.63 9.34 -72.47
CA SER A 11 29.80 10.47 -72.07
C SER A 11 28.45 10.01 -71.50
N ILE A 12 27.85 8.99 -72.10
CA ILE A 12 26.63 8.32 -71.60
C ILE A 12 26.90 7.64 -70.26
N GLN A 13 28.04 6.97 -70.09
CA GLN A 13 28.41 6.32 -68.82
C GLN A 13 28.62 7.32 -67.68
N ILE A 14 29.24 8.48 -67.96
CA ILE A 14 29.36 9.58 -66.99
C ILE A 14 27.99 10.18 -66.65
N LEU A 15 27.08 10.28 -67.62
CA LEU A 15 25.69 10.71 -67.38
C LEU A 15 24.92 9.68 -66.53
N GLN A 16 25.10 8.38 -66.77
CA GLN A 16 24.50 7.32 -65.94
C GLN A 16 24.97 7.41 -64.49
N GLN A 17 26.29 7.52 -64.25
CA GLN A 17 26.82 7.70 -62.89
C GLN A 17 26.32 8.99 -62.22
N LYS A 18 26.14 10.08 -62.98
CA LYS A 18 25.53 11.31 -62.46
C LYS A 18 24.06 11.11 -62.10
N VAL A 19 23.29 10.38 -62.92
CA VAL A 19 21.90 10.03 -62.62
C VAL A 19 21.83 9.16 -61.37
N GLU A 20 22.60 8.07 -61.28
CA GLU A 20 22.70 7.21 -60.09
C GLU A 20 23.06 8.00 -58.83
N SER A 21 24.02 8.93 -58.91
CA SER A 21 24.38 9.79 -57.78
C SER A 21 23.27 10.79 -57.39
N SER A 22 22.49 11.26 -58.36
CA SER A 22 21.36 12.16 -58.14
C SER A 22 20.16 11.40 -57.55
N GLU A 23 19.89 10.18 -58.03
CA GLU A 23 18.89 9.27 -57.48
C GLU A 23 19.23 8.87 -56.05
N TYR A 24 20.51 8.61 -55.74
CA TYR A 24 20.97 8.39 -54.37
C TYR A 24 20.73 9.64 -53.49
N GLN A 25 21.11 10.83 -53.95
CA GLN A 25 20.85 12.08 -53.23
C GLN A 25 19.34 12.34 -53.02
N LEU A 26 18.50 12.07 -54.02
CA LEU A 26 17.04 12.15 -53.91
C LEU A 26 16.49 11.12 -52.91
N SER A 27 17.05 9.91 -52.87
CA SER A 27 16.67 8.88 -51.89
C SER A 27 17.02 9.29 -50.45
N LEU A 28 18.16 9.94 -50.25
CA LEU A 28 18.63 10.48 -48.97
C LEU A 28 17.80 11.70 -48.54
N MET A 29 17.50 12.62 -49.46
CA MET A 29 16.56 13.71 -49.18
C MET A 29 15.15 13.17 -48.88
N GLY A 30 14.74 12.07 -49.52
CA GLY A 30 13.51 11.37 -49.23
C GLY A 30 13.46 10.70 -47.84
N SER A 31 14.59 10.22 -47.30
CA SER A 31 14.65 9.71 -45.92
C SER A 31 14.72 10.84 -44.89
N LEU A 32 15.49 11.90 -45.16
CA LEU A 32 15.55 13.09 -44.30
C LEU A 32 14.20 13.80 -44.20
N ARG A 33 13.44 13.92 -45.30
CA ARG A 33 12.05 14.46 -45.28
C ARG A 33 11.10 13.61 -44.44
N ARG A 34 11.26 12.28 -44.40
CA ARG A 34 10.46 11.41 -43.51
C ARG A 34 10.84 11.61 -42.04
N GLN A 35 12.13 11.63 -41.72
CA GLN A 35 12.61 11.90 -40.36
C GLN A 35 12.20 13.29 -39.86
N ALA A 36 12.19 14.31 -40.73
CA ALA A 36 11.66 15.62 -40.41
C ALA A 36 10.16 15.57 -40.08
N ALA A 37 9.34 14.92 -40.91
CA ALA A 37 7.90 14.77 -40.66
C ALA A 37 7.61 13.95 -39.38
N GLU A 38 8.37 12.89 -39.12
CA GLU A 38 8.30 12.10 -37.88
C GLU A 38 8.58 12.99 -36.66
N LEU A 39 9.71 13.72 -36.66
CA LEU A 39 10.08 14.65 -35.58
C LEU A 39 9.10 15.83 -35.43
N GLU A 40 8.46 16.29 -36.51
CA GLU A 40 7.41 17.31 -36.46
C GLU A 40 6.13 16.78 -35.80
N THR A 41 5.72 15.53 -36.11
CA THR A 41 4.57 14.91 -35.44
C THR A 41 4.85 14.62 -33.95
N GLU A 42 6.07 14.19 -33.60
CA GLU A 42 6.50 14.05 -32.20
C GLU A 42 6.49 15.41 -31.48
N ASN A 43 7.05 16.45 -32.10
CA ASN A 43 6.99 17.81 -31.55
C ASN A 43 5.57 18.33 -31.41
N ALA A 44 4.65 17.96 -32.31
CA ALA A 44 3.23 18.32 -32.19
C ALA A 44 2.54 17.58 -31.05
N ALA A 45 2.86 16.29 -30.84
CA ALA A 45 2.38 15.50 -29.71
C ALA A 45 2.89 16.05 -28.37
N LEU A 46 4.19 16.25 -28.22
CA LEU A 46 4.81 16.83 -27.01
C LEU A 46 4.30 18.25 -26.70
N LYS A 47 3.95 19.05 -27.71
CA LYS A 47 3.31 20.36 -27.51
C LYS A 47 1.87 20.23 -27.00
N LYS A 48 1.08 19.26 -27.48
CA LYS A 48 -0.26 18.98 -26.95
C LYS A 48 -0.20 18.49 -25.52
N GLU A 49 0.63 17.47 -25.26
CA GLU A 49 0.84 16.90 -23.92
C GLU A 49 1.28 17.99 -22.92
N LYS A 50 2.21 18.87 -23.32
CA LYS A 50 2.60 20.03 -22.50
C LYS A 50 1.41 20.95 -22.19
N VAL A 51 0.57 21.26 -23.18
CA VAL A 51 -0.62 22.12 -22.98
C VAL A 51 -1.63 21.45 -22.04
N GLU A 52 -1.86 20.15 -22.21
CA GLU A 52 -2.71 19.32 -21.35
C GLU A 52 -2.20 19.31 -19.91
N TRP A 53 -0.90 19.05 -19.68
CA TRP A 53 -0.27 19.15 -18.36
C TRP A 53 -0.33 20.56 -17.77
N THR A 54 -0.12 21.62 -18.54
CA THR A 54 -0.27 22.99 -18.01
C THR A 54 -1.71 23.31 -17.63
N SER A 55 -2.69 22.87 -18.42
CA SER A 55 -4.12 23.04 -18.10
C SER A 55 -4.51 22.28 -16.83
N TYR A 56 -4.03 21.04 -16.68
CA TYR A 56 -4.24 20.24 -15.46
C TYR A 56 -3.62 20.92 -14.23
N LEU A 57 -2.37 21.35 -14.33
CA LEU A 57 -1.67 22.04 -13.24
C LEU A 57 -2.31 23.40 -12.90
N ASP A 58 -2.81 24.14 -13.89
CA ASP A 58 -3.52 25.40 -13.68
C ASP A 58 -4.88 25.19 -12.98
N GLN A 59 -5.58 24.07 -13.25
CA GLN A 59 -6.79 23.68 -12.53
C GLN A 59 -6.52 23.18 -11.09
N GLU A 60 -5.33 22.64 -10.82
CA GLU A 60 -4.97 22.15 -9.48
C GLU A 60 -4.22 23.17 -8.60
N LYS A 61 -3.76 24.31 -9.15
CA LYS A 61 -3.07 25.38 -8.41
C LYS A 61 -3.80 25.84 -7.15
N ASP A 62 -5.12 25.96 -7.21
CA ASP A 62 -5.94 26.40 -6.06
C ASP A 62 -5.94 25.39 -4.90
N LYS A 63 -5.65 24.11 -5.18
CA LYS A 63 -5.46 23.05 -4.17
C LYS A 63 -3.99 22.93 -3.75
N ILE A 64 -3.07 23.13 -4.70
CA ILE A 64 -1.64 22.87 -4.56
C ILE A 64 -0.88 24.20 -4.53
N ASN A 65 -0.84 24.81 -3.34
CA ASN A 65 -0.19 26.11 -3.02
C ASN A 65 1.35 26.07 -3.18
N VAL A 66 1.83 25.86 -4.41
CA VAL A 66 3.21 25.50 -4.72
C VAL A 66 3.69 26.22 -5.98
N ASN A 67 4.13 27.47 -5.81
CA ASN A 67 4.56 28.38 -6.89
C ASN A 67 5.91 28.00 -7.58
N SER A 68 6.24 26.71 -7.70
CA SER A 68 7.46 26.23 -8.38
C SER A 68 7.36 24.74 -8.74
N PRO A 69 7.63 24.34 -10.00
CA PRO A 69 7.65 22.93 -10.40
C PRO A 69 8.62 22.08 -9.58
N TYR A 70 9.78 22.61 -9.18
CA TYR A 70 10.73 21.88 -8.33
C TYR A 70 10.16 21.57 -6.94
N LYS A 71 9.40 22.51 -6.35
CA LYS A 71 8.70 22.27 -5.08
C LYS A 71 7.56 21.25 -5.26
N LEU A 72 6.85 21.30 -6.39
CA LEU A 72 5.81 20.32 -6.73
C LEU A 72 6.39 18.90 -6.85
N CYS A 73 7.47 18.73 -7.61
CA CYS A 73 8.16 17.44 -7.71
C CYS A 73 8.69 16.95 -6.35
N LYS A 74 9.16 17.85 -5.49
CA LYS A 74 9.60 17.51 -4.12
C LYS A 74 8.43 17.06 -3.24
N GLU A 75 7.28 17.70 -3.32
CA GLU A 75 6.08 17.29 -2.56
C GLU A 75 5.45 16.01 -3.13
N LEU A 76 5.41 15.83 -4.45
CA LEU A 76 5.01 14.55 -5.05
C LEU A 76 5.96 13.41 -4.65
N ALA A 77 7.26 13.68 -4.49
CA ALA A 77 8.22 12.71 -3.97
C ALA A 77 8.00 12.41 -2.47
N SER A 78 7.78 13.42 -1.61
CA SER A 78 7.49 13.21 -0.18
C SER A 78 6.19 12.42 0.00
N ARG A 79 5.13 12.76 -0.74
CA ARG A 79 3.85 12.05 -0.74
C ARG A 79 3.95 10.63 -1.29
N ARG A 80 4.77 10.37 -2.30
CA ARG A 80 4.98 8.99 -2.79
C ARG A 80 5.75 8.14 -1.76
N ILE A 81 6.68 8.73 -1.01
CA ILE A 81 7.34 8.05 0.12
C ILE A 81 6.33 7.83 1.27
N GLU A 82 5.47 8.81 1.58
CA GLU A 82 4.38 8.66 2.57
C GLU A 82 3.41 7.52 2.20
N ILE A 83 2.95 7.48 0.95
CA ILE A 83 2.09 6.41 0.42
C ILE A 83 2.78 5.05 0.53
N ASN A 84 4.03 4.91 0.07
CA ASN A 84 4.78 3.66 0.20
C ASN A 84 4.90 3.20 1.67
N MET A 85 5.19 4.12 2.60
CA MET A 85 5.25 3.81 4.04
C MET A 85 3.88 3.43 4.63
N LEU A 86 2.78 3.93 4.08
CA LEU A 86 1.42 3.55 4.47
C LEU A 86 1.03 2.19 3.88
N GLU A 87 1.41 1.89 2.63
CA GLU A 87 1.23 0.57 2.02
C GLU A 87 2.01 -0.53 2.74
N GLU A 88 3.25 -0.25 3.15
CA GLU A 88 4.04 -1.19 3.97
C GLU A 88 3.38 -1.45 5.32
N LYS A 89 2.84 -0.40 5.98
CA LYS A 89 2.08 -0.57 7.23
C LYS A 89 0.80 -1.37 6.99
N GLY A 90 0.11 -1.12 5.87
CA GLY A 90 -1.05 -1.90 5.44
C GLY A 90 -0.72 -3.38 5.29
N ARG A 91 0.30 -3.72 4.50
CA ARG A 91 0.76 -5.11 4.32
C ARG A 91 1.15 -5.79 5.63
N ARG A 92 1.88 -5.11 6.52
CA ARG A 92 2.22 -5.65 7.85
C ARG A 92 0.99 -5.86 8.75
N LEU A 93 -0.05 -5.03 8.62
CA LEU A 93 -1.31 -5.22 9.35
C LEU A 93 -2.15 -6.36 8.75
N GLU A 94 -2.20 -6.51 7.42
CA GLU A 94 -2.85 -7.63 6.74
C GLU A 94 -2.19 -8.97 7.08
N GLU A 95 -0.86 -9.00 7.21
CA GLU A 95 -0.08 -10.16 7.64
C GLU A 95 -0.44 -10.55 9.09
N GLN A 96 -0.40 -9.60 10.02
CA GLN A 96 -0.86 -9.83 11.40
C GLN A 96 -2.37 -10.14 11.53
N ILE A 97 -3.19 -9.85 10.53
CA ILE A 97 -4.60 -10.27 10.50
C ILE A 97 -4.66 -11.75 10.10
N LYS A 98 -3.96 -12.16 9.04
CA LYS A 98 -3.87 -13.58 8.61
C LYS A 98 -3.32 -14.49 9.72
N ASP A 99 -2.31 -14.04 10.46
CA ASP A 99 -1.79 -14.78 11.62
C ASP A 99 -2.85 -14.99 12.71
N ARG A 100 -3.63 -13.94 13.01
CA ARG A 100 -4.72 -14.00 13.99
C ARG A 100 -5.87 -14.87 13.50
N ASP A 101 -6.25 -14.78 12.23
CA ASP A 101 -7.30 -15.59 11.62
C ASP A 101 -6.92 -17.09 11.61
N MET A 102 -5.65 -17.42 11.38
CA MET A 102 -5.13 -18.78 11.51
C MET A 102 -5.23 -19.30 12.96
N ILE A 103 -4.83 -18.49 13.95
CA ILE A 103 -4.95 -18.81 15.38
C ILE A 103 -6.42 -18.96 15.80
N ILE A 104 -7.32 -18.11 15.27
CA ILE A 104 -8.76 -18.20 15.50
C ILE A 104 -9.30 -19.52 14.92
N SER A 105 -8.99 -19.85 13.67
CA SER A 105 -9.43 -21.09 13.01
C SER A 105 -8.93 -22.35 13.75
N GLU A 106 -7.68 -22.36 14.20
CA GLU A 106 -7.15 -23.41 15.08
C GLU A 106 -7.97 -23.56 16.37
N ASN A 107 -8.32 -22.46 17.01
CA ASN A 107 -9.07 -22.45 18.26
C ASN A 107 -10.54 -22.85 18.06
N GLU A 108 -11.17 -22.46 16.96
CA GLU A 108 -12.48 -22.94 16.53
C GLU A 108 -12.46 -24.47 16.29
N CYS A 109 -11.45 -24.99 15.59
CA CYS A 109 -11.25 -26.43 15.43
C CYS A 109 -11.11 -27.15 16.79
N LYS A 110 -10.33 -26.59 17.73
CA LYS A 110 -10.18 -27.14 19.09
C LYS A 110 -11.51 -27.11 19.86
N ILE A 111 -12.30 -26.04 19.76
CA ILE A 111 -13.64 -25.91 20.35
C ILE A 111 -14.60 -26.95 19.76
N ILE A 112 -14.61 -27.15 18.44
CA ILE A 112 -15.44 -28.16 17.77
C ILE A 112 -15.06 -29.59 18.23
N GLN A 113 -13.77 -29.88 18.38
CA GLN A 113 -13.30 -31.17 18.90
C GLN A 113 -13.63 -31.39 20.39
N LEU A 114 -13.63 -30.34 21.21
CA LEU A 114 -14.05 -30.42 22.61
C LEU A 114 -15.57 -30.62 22.73
N ASN A 115 -16.35 -29.89 21.93
CA ASN A 115 -17.81 -30.01 21.91
C ASN A 115 -18.28 -31.41 21.43
N SER A 116 -17.60 -32.01 20.43
CA SER A 116 -17.95 -33.37 19.98
C SER A 116 -17.60 -34.44 21.03
N LYS A 117 -16.48 -34.28 21.74
CA LYS A 117 -16.11 -35.13 22.90
C LYS A 117 -17.08 -34.95 24.07
N TYR A 118 -17.46 -33.72 24.42
CA TYR A 118 -18.45 -33.46 25.46
C TYR A 118 -19.77 -34.14 25.12
N LYS A 119 -20.27 -33.96 23.90
CA LYS A 119 -21.53 -34.53 23.44
C LYS A 119 -21.52 -36.06 23.37
N SER A 120 -20.38 -36.70 23.10
CA SER A 120 -20.27 -38.16 23.17
C SER A 120 -20.29 -38.68 24.62
N MET A 121 -19.67 -37.96 25.56
CA MET A 121 -19.74 -38.28 27.00
C MET A 121 -21.15 -38.05 27.58
N GLU A 122 -21.83 -36.98 27.18
CA GLU A 122 -23.22 -36.68 27.53
C GLU A 122 -24.18 -37.74 27.00
N ASN A 123 -24.03 -38.16 25.74
CA ASN A 123 -24.79 -39.28 25.16
C ASN A 123 -24.52 -40.60 25.90
N ARG A 124 -23.28 -40.85 26.34
CA ARG A 124 -22.95 -42.05 27.13
C ARG A 124 -23.66 -42.00 28.50
N LEU A 125 -23.50 -40.92 29.25
CA LEU A 125 -24.10 -40.75 30.58
C LEU A 125 -25.64 -40.79 30.55
N THR A 126 -26.27 -40.23 29.52
CA THR A 126 -27.72 -40.32 29.33
C THR A 126 -28.17 -41.75 29.03
N SER A 127 -27.46 -42.51 28.19
CA SER A 127 -27.76 -43.92 27.95
C SER A 127 -27.56 -44.81 29.20
N GLU A 128 -26.49 -44.58 29.97
CA GLU A 128 -26.26 -45.21 31.28
C GLU A 128 -27.44 -44.91 32.24
N LEU A 129 -27.85 -43.65 32.35
CA LEU A 129 -29.02 -43.24 33.15
C LEU A 129 -30.33 -43.87 32.69
N GLU A 130 -30.53 -44.12 31.39
CA GLU A 130 -31.70 -44.86 30.93
C GLU A 130 -31.65 -46.34 31.30
N VAL A 131 -30.48 -46.98 31.26
CA VAL A 131 -30.32 -48.38 31.70
C VAL A 131 -30.65 -48.51 33.18
N TYR A 132 -30.08 -47.67 34.05
CA TYR A 132 -30.39 -47.67 35.48
C TYR A 132 -31.87 -47.35 35.77
N LYS A 133 -32.53 -46.50 34.97
CA LYS A 133 -33.98 -46.27 35.06
C LYS A 133 -34.79 -47.51 34.66
N ARG A 134 -34.39 -48.23 33.61
CA ARG A 134 -35.04 -49.48 33.18
C ARG A 134 -34.89 -50.57 34.25
N GLU A 135 -33.70 -50.73 34.80
CA GLU A 135 -33.38 -51.68 35.87
C GLU A 135 -34.16 -51.37 37.16
N LYS A 136 -34.15 -50.11 37.62
CA LYS A 136 -34.97 -49.68 38.76
C LYS A 136 -36.46 -49.97 38.53
N ASN A 137 -36.98 -49.70 37.34
CA ASN A 137 -38.38 -49.97 37.01
C ASN A 137 -38.70 -51.47 36.92
N LEU A 138 -37.72 -52.33 36.64
CA LEU A 138 -37.87 -53.79 36.69
C LEU A 138 -37.94 -54.26 38.15
N LEU A 139 -36.97 -53.87 38.97
CA LEU A 139 -36.91 -54.20 40.40
C LEU A 139 -38.13 -53.67 41.16
N GLN A 140 -38.62 -52.48 40.82
CA GLN A 140 -39.84 -51.95 41.43
C GLN A 140 -41.07 -52.81 41.08
N LYS A 141 -41.19 -53.29 39.83
CA LYS A 141 -42.26 -54.22 39.44
C LYS A 141 -42.11 -55.59 40.10
N GLU A 142 -40.89 -56.06 40.31
CA GLU A 142 -40.63 -57.30 41.05
C GLU A 142 -41.06 -57.17 42.51
N VAL A 143 -40.75 -56.04 43.16
CA VAL A 143 -41.26 -55.72 44.50
C VAL A 143 -42.79 -55.62 44.51
N GLU A 144 -43.39 -54.93 43.55
CA GLU A 144 -44.86 -54.83 43.42
C GLU A 144 -45.49 -56.23 43.32
N MET A 145 -45.01 -57.07 42.39
CA MET A 145 -45.42 -58.48 42.21
C MET A 145 -45.24 -59.32 43.48
N LEU A 146 -44.11 -59.19 44.19
CA LEU A 146 -43.85 -59.90 45.45
C LEU A 146 -44.80 -59.43 46.56
N THR A 147 -45.13 -58.14 46.64
CA THR A 147 -46.14 -57.68 47.61
C THR A 147 -47.55 -58.14 47.24
N GLU A 148 -47.89 -58.30 45.96
CA GLU A 148 -49.18 -58.86 45.54
C GLU A 148 -49.25 -60.37 45.79
N ALA A 149 -48.16 -61.10 45.58
CA ALA A 149 -48.03 -62.51 45.97
C ALA A 149 -48.22 -62.69 47.48
N LEU A 150 -47.51 -61.91 48.32
CA LEU A 150 -47.69 -61.90 49.77
C LEU A 150 -49.15 -61.58 50.15
N LYS A 151 -49.74 -60.51 49.62
CA LYS A 151 -51.17 -60.17 49.83
C LYS A 151 -52.15 -61.25 49.35
N SER A 152 -51.72 -62.16 48.48
CA SER A 152 -52.53 -63.31 48.02
C SER A 152 -52.39 -64.49 48.98
N TYR A 153 -51.19 -64.80 49.46
CA TYR A 153 -50.98 -65.78 50.54
C TYR A 153 -51.65 -65.35 51.86
N ASP A 154 -51.53 -64.06 52.23
CA ASP A 154 -52.24 -63.46 53.36
C ASP A 154 -53.75 -63.67 53.27
N LYS A 155 -54.33 -63.69 52.05
CA LYS A 155 -55.76 -63.93 51.77
C LYS A 155 -56.11 -65.42 51.76
N GLU A 156 -55.22 -66.27 51.26
CA GLU A 156 -55.39 -67.71 51.23
C GLU A 156 -55.33 -68.32 52.64
N GLU A 157 -54.44 -67.83 53.52
CA GLU A 157 -54.40 -68.24 54.93
C GLU A 157 -55.72 -67.93 55.68
N GLN A 158 -56.40 -66.81 55.35
CA GLN A 158 -57.73 -66.48 55.92
C GLN A 158 -58.80 -67.48 55.52
N HIS A 159 -58.61 -68.11 54.34
CA HIS A 159 -59.58 -68.99 53.73
C HIS A 159 -59.33 -70.48 54.02
N LEU A 160 -58.09 -70.84 54.38
CA LEU A 160 -57.68 -72.22 54.66
C LEU A 160 -57.52 -72.54 56.16
N GLN A 161 -57.14 -71.59 57.03
CA GLN A 161 -56.99 -71.87 58.46
C GLN A 161 -58.32 -71.69 59.21
N THR A 162 -58.88 -72.79 59.74
CA THR A 162 -60.03 -72.72 60.68
C THR A 162 -59.71 -72.06 62.03
N ASN A 163 -58.43 -71.80 62.31
CA ASN A 163 -57.95 -70.97 63.41
C ASN A 163 -57.31 -69.65 62.91
N TYR A 164 -57.73 -69.14 61.74
CA TYR A 164 -57.36 -67.81 61.28
C TYR A 164 -57.79 -66.76 62.31
N ASN A 165 -56.83 -66.34 63.12
CA ASN A 165 -57.06 -65.34 64.15
C ASN A 165 -57.05 -63.96 63.48
N VAL A 166 -58.22 -63.51 63.02
CA VAL A 166 -58.49 -62.10 62.70
C VAL A 166 -57.93 -61.22 63.82
N GLN A 167 -58.20 -61.59 65.08
CA GLN A 167 -57.67 -60.94 66.28
C GLN A 167 -56.14 -60.91 66.36
N LYS A 168 -55.40 -61.88 65.79
CA LYS A 168 -53.93 -61.82 65.72
C LYS A 168 -53.44 -60.86 64.66
N ILE A 169 -54.10 -60.76 63.51
CA ILE A 169 -53.71 -59.82 62.45
C ILE A 169 -54.14 -58.39 62.79
N GLU A 170 -55.30 -58.21 63.43
CA GLU A 170 -55.65 -56.95 64.09
C GLU A 170 -54.66 -56.62 65.22
N ARG A 171 -54.24 -57.61 66.03
CA ARG A 171 -53.20 -57.39 67.06
C ARG A 171 -51.85 -57.06 66.44
N ILE A 172 -51.47 -57.66 65.32
CA ILE A 172 -50.24 -57.37 64.57
C ILE A 172 -50.34 -55.97 63.98
N GLN A 173 -51.40 -55.60 63.27
CA GLN A 173 -51.61 -54.24 62.77
C GLN A 173 -51.67 -53.19 63.89
N VAL A 174 -52.26 -53.50 65.05
CA VAL A 174 -52.22 -52.62 66.23
C VAL A 174 -50.82 -52.56 66.84
N LEU A 175 -50.05 -53.66 66.83
CA LEU A 175 -48.65 -53.70 67.25
C LEU A 175 -47.69 -53.07 66.24
N GLU A 176 -48.04 -53.03 64.96
CA GLU A 176 -47.31 -52.38 63.85
C GLU A 176 -47.61 -50.89 63.85
N ASN A 177 -48.85 -50.46 64.11
CA ASN A 177 -49.19 -49.07 64.36
C ASN A 177 -48.60 -48.57 65.70
N LEU A 178 -48.54 -49.43 66.72
CA LEU A 178 -47.75 -49.15 67.93
C LEU A 178 -46.25 -49.15 67.65
N LEU A 179 -45.70 -50.04 66.81
CA LEU A 179 -44.29 -50.01 66.42
C LEU A 179 -43.96 -48.84 65.49
N ALA A 180 -44.90 -48.36 64.69
CA ALA A 180 -44.76 -47.17 63.86
C ALA A 180 -44.77 -45.92 64.75
N THR A 181 -45.75 -45.80 65.66
CA THR A 181 -45.79 -44.67 66.61
C THR A 181 -44.71 -44.77 67.71
N TYR A 182 -44.20 -45.96 68.03
CA TYR A 182 -43.01 -46.15 68.88
C TYR A 182 -41.71 -45.95 68.10
N LYS A 183 -41.64 -46.24 66.79
CA LYS A 183 -40.50 -45.85 65.94
C LYS A 183 -40.47 -44.34 65.79
N GLU A 184 -41.59 -43.71 65.44
CA GLU A 184 -41.74 -42.25 65.37
C GLU A 184 -41.40 -41.60 66.73
N LYS A 185 -41.84 -42.17 67.85
CA LYS A 185 -41.41 -41.73 69.19
C LYS A 185 -39.95 -42.05 69.51
N LEU A 186 -39.37 -43.15 69.03
CA LEU A 186 -37.94 -43.47 69.19
C LEU A 186 -37.06 -42.64 68.26
N GLU A 187 -37.59 -42.13 67.15
CA GLU A 187 -36.94 -41.22 66.20
C GLU A 187 -37.01 -39.79 66.75
N GLN A 188 -38.14 -39.40 67.35
CA GLN A 188 -38.26 -38.19 68.17
C GLN A 188 -37.40 -38.25 69.45
N VAL A 189 -37.31 -39.39 70.14
CA VAL A 189 -36.51 -39.55 71.38
C VAL A 189 -35.03 -39.77 71.07
N SER A 190 -34.62 -40.43 69.97
CA SER A 190 -33.21 -40.45 69.56
C SER A 190 -32.75 -39.09 69.04
N ALA A 191 -33.64 -38.30 68.43
CA ALA A 191 -33.41 -36.87 68.18
C ALA A 191 -33.42 -35.99 69.46
N GLN A 192 -33.81 -36.54 70.63
CA GLN A 192 -33.92 -35.80 71.90
C GLN A 192 -33.32 -36.54 73.13
N SER A 193 -32.38 -37.47 72.94
CA SER A 193 -31.65 -38.15 74.03
C SER A 193 -30.32 -38.72 73.57
N HIS A 194 -29.41 -37.82 73.19
CA HIS A 194 -27.99 -38.08 73.33
C HIS A 194 -27.57 -37.63 74.74
N ASN A 195 -27.81 -38.49 75.75
CA ASN A 195 -27.14 -38.48 77.06
C ASN A 195 -27.51 -39.72 77.91
N ASP A 196 -26.53 -40.12 78.73
CA ASP A 196 -26.60 -40.93 79.95
C ASP A 196 -27.24 -42.33 79.95
N LEU A 197 -26.34 -43.33 80.01
CA LEU A 197 -26.64 -44.70 80.45
C LEU A 197 -26.81 -44.77 81.97
N GLN A 198 -27.85 -45.47 82.44
CA GLN A 198 -27.87 -46.07 83.78
C GLN A 198 -28.64 -47.40 83.78
N PRO A 199 -28.13 -48.40 84.52
CA PRO A 199 -28.96 -49.43 85.12
C PRO A 199 -28.58 -49.70 86.59
N GLU A 200 -29.52 -49.50 87.52
CA GLU A 200 -29.51 -50.16 88.82
C GLU A 200 -30.91 -50.75 89.12
N ASP A 201 -30.94 -52.01 89.57
CA ASP A 201 -32.16 -52.73 89.97
C ASP A 201 -32.36 -52.68 91.49
N GLN A 202 -33.62 -52.64 91.95
CA GLN A 202 -33.98 -53.10 93.30
C GLN A 202 -35.48 -53.43 93.48
N ALA A 203 -35.73 -54.58 94.15
CA ALA A 203 -36.91 -55.03 94.92
C ALA A 203 -38.27 -54.26 94.81
N SER A 204 -39.46 -54.89 94.75
CA SER A 204 -39.93 -56.29 94.91
C SER A 204 -41.44 -56.37 94.48
N SER A 205 -42.36 -57.31 94.80
CA SER A 205 -42.46 -58.40 95.79
C SER A 205 -43.53 -59.48 95.44
N SER A 206 -43.55 -60.57 96.23
CA SER A 206 -44.70 -61.39 96.67
C SER A 206 -45.77 -61.89 95.67
N GLU A 207 -45.62 -63.17 95.29
CA GLU A 207 -46.62 -64.26 95.27
C GLU A 207 -48.00 -64.14 94.56
N ILE A 208 -48.28 -65.12 93.69
CA ILE A 208 -49.44 -66.04 93.81
C ILE A 208 -49.10 -67.37 93.09
N ASN A 209 -49.85 -68.43 93.40
CA ASN A 209 -49.40 -69.83 93.31
C ASN A 209 -49.59 -70.58 91.96
N PHE A 210 -48.87 -71.70 91.85
CA PHE A 210 -49.01 -72.84 90.92
C PHE A 210 -48.84 -72.58 89.41
N ARG A 211 -49.48 -71.57 88.81
CA ARG A 211 -49.26 -71.20 87.40
C ARG A 211 -47.82 -70.72 87.15
N THR A 212 -47.14 -70.34 88.23
CA THR A 212 -45.77 -69.89 88.32
C THR A 212 -44.75 -70.91 87.82
N VAL A 213 -44.97 -72.24 87.95
CA VAL A 213 -43.94 -73.24 87.61
C VAL A 213 -43.76 -73.40 86.10
N GLU A 214 -44.85 -73.43 85.33
CA GLU A 214 -44.76 -73.45 83.86
C GLU A 214 -44.26 -72.10 83.32
N VAL A 215 -44.65 -70.99 83.93
CA VAL A 215 -44.16 -69.65 83.58
C VAL A 215 -42.67 -69.49 83.92
N LEU A 216 -42.17 -70.09 85.01
CA LEU A 216 -40.75 -70.14 85.35
C LEU A 216 -39.98 -70.97 84.33
N ARG A 217 -40.41 -72.21 84.02
CA ARG A 217 -39.74 -73.03 83.00
C ARG A 217 -39.74 -72.35 81.63
N ARG A 218 -40.82 -71.67 81.28
CA ARG A 218 -40.92 -70.89 80.03
C ARG A 218 -40.05 -69.63 80.06
N ASN A 219 -39.88 -68.99 81.20
CA ASN A 219 -38.94 -67.89 81.38
C ASN A 219 -37.47 -68.38 81.34
N GLU A 220 -37.16 -69.56 81.87
CA GLU A 220 -35.83 -70.19 81.76
C GLU A 220 -35.50 -70.52 80.29
N GLU A 221 -36.45 -71.12 79.55
CA GLU A 221 -36.34 -71.32 78.10
C GLU A 221 -36.14 -70.00 77.33
N LEU A 222 -36.91 -68.97 77.67
CA LEU A 222 -36.80 -67.65 77.03
C LEU A 222 -35.49 -66.94 77.42
N GLN A 223 -35.00 -67.10 78.65
CA GLN A 223 -33.70 -66.58 79.09
C GLN A 223 -32.54 -67.28 78.38
N ALA A 224 -32.62 -68.59 78.16
CA ALA A 224 -31.65 -69.32 77.34
C ALA A 224 -31.66 -68.82 75.89
N ILE A 225 -32.83 -68.68 75.27
CA ILE A 225 -32.96 -68.13 73.91
C ILE A 225 -32.45 -66.68 73.83
N ILE A 226 -32.73 -65.84 74.84
CA ILE A 226 -32.21 -64.47 74.92
C ILE A 226 -30.68 -64.46 75.10
N TYR A 227 -30.12 -65.39 75.87
CA TYR A 227 -28.67 -65.55 76.03
C TYR A 227 -27.99 -65.97 74.71
N ASP A 228 -28.56 -66.95 74.00
CA ASP A 228 -28.05 -67.42 72.72
C ASP A 228 -28.15 -66.33 71.64
N LEU A 229 -29.31 -65.66 71.51
CA LEU A 229 -29.48 -64.50 70.62
C LEU A 229 -28.53 -63.34 70.98
N LYS A 230 -28.21 -63.14 72.26
CA LYS A 230 -27.24 -62.13 72.71
C LYS A 230 -25.80 -62.51 72.33
N ASN A 231 -25.45 -63.80 72.43
CA ASN A 231 -24.15 -64.31 71.98
C ASN A 231 -24.02 -64.22 70.45
N GLU A 232 -25.09 -64.53 69.72
CA GLU A 232 -25.17 -64.38 68.26
C GLU A 232 -25.02 -62.92 67.84
N ASN A 233 -25.74 -61.98 68.49
CA ASN A 233 -25.57 -60.54 68.27
C ASN A 233 -24.13 -60.08 68.55
N VAL A 234 -23.50 -60.55 69.62
CA VAL A 234 -22.09 -60.24 69.95
C VAL A 234 -21.12 -60.83 68.91
N ASN A 235 -21.44 -61.95 68.28
CA ASN A 235 -20.62 -62.53 67.21
C ASN A 235 -20.83 -61.79 65.88
N LEU A 236 -22.08 -61.45 65.52
CA LEU A 236 -22.39 -60.60 64.36
C LEU A 236 -21.75 -59.21 64.49
N GLN A 237 -21.69 -58.62 65.70
CA GLN A 237 -20.97 -57.37 65.95
C GLN A 237 -19.44 -57.49 65.73
N LYS A 238 -18.83 -58.63 66.12
CA LYS A 238 -17.41 -58.91 65.80
C LYS A 238 -17.19 -59.08 64.30
N GLU A 239 -18.12 -59.75 63.61
CA GLU A 239 -18.05 -59.95 62.16
C GLU A 239 -18.17 -58.60 61.43
N ILE A 240 -19.20 -57.80 61.74
CA ILE A 240 -19.41 -56.44 61.22
C ILE A 240 -18.17 -55.57 61.45
N THR A 241 -17.62 -55.52 62.66
CA THR A 241 -16.41 -54.72 62.94
C THR A 241 -15.17 -55.24 62.22
N SER A 242 -15.04 -56.56 62.03
CA SER A 242 -13.95 -57.14 61.22
C SER A 242 -14.09 -56.80 59.72
N LEU A 243 -15.30 -56.77 59.18
CA LEU A 243 -15.59 -56.39 57.80
C LEU A 243 -15.37 -54.88 57.60
N GLN A 244 -15.76 -54.04 58.56
CA GLN A 244 -15.46 -52.60 58.57
C GLN A 244 -13.93 -52.33 58.59
N MET A 245 -13.16 -53.12 59.35
CA MET A 245 -11.70 -53.06 59.30
C MET A 245 -11.13 -53.51 57.94
N GLN A 246 -11.71 -54.52 57.30
CA GLN A 246 -11.29 -54.94 55.95
C GLN A 246 -11.60 -53.88 54.90
N ILE A 247 -12.80 -53.30 54.91
CA ILE A 247 -13.22 -52.21 53.99
C ILE A 247 -12.29 -51.01 54.13
N THR A 248 -12.08 -50.49 55.35
CA THR A 248 -11.20 -49.32 55.57
C THR A 248 -9.73 -49.60 55.20
N VAL A 249 -9.25 -50.83 55.33
CA VAL A 249 -7.91 -51.23 54.86
C VAL A 249 -7.83 -51.35 53.34
N LEU A 250 -8.91 -51.69 52.64
CA LEU A 250 -8.98 -51.69 51.18
C LEU A 250 -9.06 -50.25 50.64
N GLU A 251 -9.95 -49.42 51.18
CA GLU A 251 -10.05 -47.98 50.84
C GLU A 251 -8.69 -47.26 51.00
N GLN A 252 -7.97 -47.52 52.10
CA GLN A 252 -6.62 -46.97 52.31
C GLN A 252 -5.56 -47.50 51.33
N LYS A 253 -5.73 -48.70 50.74
CA LYS A 253 -4.84 -49.21 49.69
C LYS A 253 -5.16 -48.54 48.36
N ASP A 254 -6.43 -48.46 47.99
CA ASP A 254 -6.87 -47.88 46.72
C ASP A 254 -6.56 -46.38 46.65
N LEU A 255 -6.76 -45.65 47.76
CA LEU A 255 -6.31 -44.26 47.90
C LEU A 255 -4.78 -44.11 47.75
N LYS A 256 -3.98 -45.03 48.32
CA LYS A 256 -2.52 -45.03 48.15
C LYS A 256 -2.11 -45.31 46.72
N ILE A 257 -2.69 -46.33 46.08
CA ILE A 257 -2.45 -46.68 44.67
C ILE A 257 -2.78 -45.47 43.78
N HIS A 258 -3.97 -44.90 43.93
CA HIS A 258 -4.40 -43.73 43.15
C HIS A 258 -3.48 -42.52 43.37
N SER A 259 -3.07 -42.24 44.61
CA SER A 259 -2.11 -41.16 44.91
C SER A 259 -0.74 -41.39 44.25
N SER A 260 -0.25 -42.64 44.24
CA SER A 260 1.02 -42.99 43.60
C SER A 260 0.97 -42.88 42.07
N GLU A 261 -0.19 -43.14 41.47
CA GLU A 261 -0.41 -43.00 40.03
C GLU A 261 -0.52 -41.51 39.64
N LEU A 262 -1.20 -40.71 40.46
CA LEU A 262 -1.25 -39.25 40.29
C LEU A 262 0.15 -38.61 40.39
N ILE A 263 1.02 -39.11 41.27
CA ILE A 263 2.41 -38.64 41.38
C ILE A 263 3.18 -38.92 40.09
N LYS A 264 3.18 -40.17 39.59
CA LYS A 264 3.83 -40.52 38.30
C LYS A 264 3.31 -39.67 37.14
N GLN A 265 2.00 -39.45 37.07
CA GLN A 265 1.41 -38.61 36.02
C GLN A 265 1.90 -37.15 36.13
N ASN A 266 2.04 -36.61 37.34
CA ASN A 266 2.63 -35.29 37.55
C ASN A 266 4.13 -35.23 37.23
N GLU A 267 4.88 -36.31 37.48
CA GLU A 267 6.30 -36.43 37.13
C GLU A 267 6.48 -36.44 35.60
N ILE A 268 5.75 -37.28 34.87
CA ILE A 268 5.77 -37.35 33.39
C ILE A 268 5.31 -36.01 32.77
N LEU A 269 4.29 -35.36 33.35
CA LEU A 269 3.87 -34.02 32.92
C LEU A 269 4.93 -32.95 33.19
N GLN A 270 5.70 -33.05 34.28
CA GLN A 270 6.83 -32.14 34.54
C GLN A 270 8.00 -32.38 33.59
N GLU A 271 8.33 -33.63 33.28
CA GLU A 271 9.37 -33.99 32.30
C GLU A 271 9.01 -33.46 30.92
N THR A 272 7.83 -33.78 30.39
CA THR A 272 7.37 -33.29 29.07
C THR A 272 7.24 -31.77 29.02
N ILE A 273 6.81 -31.10 30.11
CA ILE A 273 6.84 -29.63 30.21
C ILE A 273 8.28 -29.09 30.14
N ASN A 274 9.27 -29.79 30.69
CA ASN A 274 10.67 -29.36 30.64
C ASN A 274 11.32 -29.65 29.27
N GLU A 275 10.97 -30.75 28.62
CA GLU A 275 11.35 -31.03 27.22
C GLU A 275 10.81 -29.94 26.28
N LEU A 276 9.51 -29.65 26.34
CA LEU A 276 8.87 -28.61 25.53
C LEU A 276 9.44 -27.20 25.82
N LYS A 277 9.84 -26.90 27.06
CA LYS A 277 10.57 -25.66 27.38
C LYS A 277 11.96 -25.64 26.72
N ASN A 278 12.69 -26.74 26.77
CA ASN A 278 14.03 -26.83 26.16
C ASN A 278 13.96 -26.73 24.63
N GLU A 279 12.94 -27.31 24.00
CA GLU A 279 12.66 -27.17 22.57
C GLU A 279 12.26 -25.72 22.20
N ASN A 280 11.37 -25.08 22.97
CA ASN A 280 11.05 -23.67 22.76
C ASN A 280 12.30 -22.78 22.90
N LEU A 281 13.20 -23.08 23.85
CA LEU A 281 14.46 -22.36 24.03
C LEU A 281 15.50 -22.63 22.94
N SER A 282 15.46 -23.77 22.23
CA SER A 282 16.31 -24.01 21.06
C SER A 282 15.73 -23.33 19.82
N LEU A 283 14.41 -23.47 19.58
CA LEU A 283 13.69 -22.79 18.50
C LEU A 283 13.82 -21.27 18.60
N GLN A 284 13.71 -20.68 19.78
CA GLN A 284 13.88 -19.24 19.99
C GLN A 284 15.32 -18.77 19.67
N LYS A 285 16.34 -19.59 19.97
CA LYS A 285 17.74 -19.31 19.57
C LYS A 285 17.94 -19.43 18.06
N HIS A 286 17.32 -20.42 17.42
CA HIS A 286 17.36 -20.58 15.97
C HIS A 286 16.67 -19.40 15.27
N ALA A 287 15.48 -18.99 15.71
CA ALA A 287 14.79 -17.79 15.22
C ALA A 287 15.69 -16.54 15.33
N SER A 288 16.22 -16.25 16.52
CA SER A 288 17.12 -15.09 16.71
C SER A 288 18.41 -15.16 15.88
N SER A 289 18.90 -16.37 15.58
CA SER A 289 20.04 -16.56 14.68
C SER A 289 19.66 -16.36 13.20
N LEU A 290 18.43 -16.69 12.80
CA LEU A 290 17.90 -16.40 11.47
C LEU A 290 17.65 -14.89 11.32
N ASP A 291 17.05 -14.23 12.30
CA ASP A 291 16.82 -12.77 12.32
C ASP A 291 18.14 -11.99 12.10
N GLN A 292 19.23 -12.43 12.76
CA GLN A 292 20.56 -11.84 12.58
C GLN A 292 21.13 -12.06 11.16
N GLN A 293 20.85 -13.20 10.54
CA GLN A 293 21.26 -13.49 9.16
C GLN A 293 20.41 -12.70 8.15
N VAL A 294 19.09 -12.61 8.36
CA VAL A 294 18.18 -11.79 7.56
C VAL A 294 18.60 -10.33 7.62
N PHE A 295 18.81 -9.75 8.81
CA PHE A 295 19.29 -8.38 8.96
C PHE A 295 20.64 -8.13 8.27
N ALA A 296 21.56 -9.09 8.31
CA ALA A 296 22.84 -8.98 7.59
C ALA A 296 22.65 -9.00 6.06
N LEU A 297 21.75 -9.85 5.55
CA LEU A 297 21.42 -9.97 4.13
C LEU A 297 20.62 -8.75 3.63
N GLU A 298 19.63 -8.26 4.38
CA GLU A 298 18.92 -7.00 4.10
C GLU A 298 19.88 -5.82 3.98
N LYS A 299 20.87 -5.75 4.90
CA LYS A 299 21.91 -4.72 4.87
C LYS A 299 22.87 -4.86 3.67
N ALA A 300 23.09 -6.07 3.17
CA ALA A 300 23.86 -6.33 1.95
C ALA A 300 23.04 -5.94 0.70
N VAL A 301 21.78 -6.36 0.60
CA VAL A 301 20.86 -5.99 -0.48
C VAL A 301 20.64 -4.47 -0.52
N GLY A 302 20.52 -3.82 0.64
CA GLY A 302 20.44 -2.36 0.77
C GLY A 302 21.71 -1.60 0.35
N ARG A 303 22.84 -2.28 0.13
CA ARG A 303 24.05 -1.75 -0.50
C ARG A 303 24.14 -2.06 -2.00
N GLY A 304 23.19 -2.82 -2.55
CA GLY A 304 23.23 -3.33 -3.92
C GLY A 304 24.02 -4.63 -4.09
N GLU A 305 24.34 -5.35 -3.02
CA GLU A 305 24.90 -6.71 -3.12
C GLU A 305 23.79 -7.69 -3.58
N TYR A 306 24.07 -8.54 -4.57
CA TYR A 306 23.08 -9.41 -5.22
C TYR A 306 23.60 -10.85 -5.41
N ASN A 307 22.71 -11.84 -5.39
CA ASN A 307 23.08 -13.22 -5.68
C ASN A 307 23.32 -13.39 -7.20
N ARG A 308 24.52 -13.83 -7.56
CA ARG A 308 24.98 -13.99 -8.95
C ARG A 308 24.34 -15.18 -9.68
N GLU A 309 23.77 -16.13 -8.95
CA GLU A 309 23.09 -17.30 -9.53
C GLU A 309 21.68 -16.95 -10.00
N THR A 310 20.93 -16.18 -9.19
CA THR A 310 19.56 -15.75 -9.50
C THR A 310 19.50 -14.50 -10.35
N THR A 311 20.53 -13.64 -10.28
CA THR A 311 20.44 -12.26 -10.77
C THR A 311 21.72 -11.84 -11.48
N ARG A 312 21.59 -11.45 -12.75
CA ARG A 312 22.67 -10.90 -13.57
C ARG A 312 22.42 -9.42 -13.84
N VAL A 313 23.23 -8.56 -13.22
CA VAL A 313 23.31 -7.14 -13.56
C VAL A 313 23.90 -7.00 -14.97
N LEU A 314 23.33 -6.10 -15.77
CA LEU A 314 23.78 -5.75 -17.12
C LEU A 314 23.90 -4.23 -17.21
N GLU A 315 24.92 -3.75 -17.90
CA GLU A 315 25.11 -2.33 -18.22
C GLU A 315 25.31 -2.12 -19.72
N LEU A 316 25.04 -0.90 -20.21
CA LEU A 316 25.38 -0.51 -21.56
C LEU A 316 26.90 -0.27 -21.65
N LYS A 317 27.55 -0.84 -22.67
CA LYS A 317 29.00 -0.67 -22.92
C LYS A 317 29.39 0.80 -23.11
N ASP A 318 28.53 1.55 -23.78
CA ASP A 318 28.59 3.00 -23.86
C ASP A 318 27.53 3.57 -22.90
N ASN A 319 27.97 4.11 -21.78
CA ASN A 319 27.13 4.70 -20.75
C ASN A 319 27.75 6.02 -20.24
N PRO A 320 26.95 6.93 -19.65
CA PRO A 320 27.45 8.25 -19.25
C PRO A 320 28.67 8.19 -18.33
N SER A 321 28.72 7.26 -17.38
CA SER A 321 29.85 7.07 -16.47
C SER A 321 31.14 6.65 -17.21
N SER A 322 31.00 5.79 -18.22
CA SER A 322 32.10 5.37 -19.10
C SER A 322 32.63 6.52 -19.96
N ARG A 323 31.73 7.37 -20.50
CA ARG A 323 32.10 8.61 -21.22
C ARG A 323 32.81 9.61 -20.31
N ASP A 324 32.26 9.86 -19.12
CA ASP A 324 32.87 10.73 -18.10
C ASP A 324 34.25 10.22 -17.69
N TYR A 325 34.40 8.90 -17.51
CA TYR A 325 35.69 8.27 -17.21
C TYR A 325 36.68 8.46 -18.37
N ALA A 326 36.26 8.23 -19.61
CA ALA A 326 37.11 8.43 -20.79
C ALA A 326 37.56 9.89 -20.95
N ILE A 327 36.68 10.86 -20.70
CA ILE A 327 37.00 12.29 -20.71
C ILE A 327 38.00 12.62 -19.59
N ARG A 328 37.76 12.16 -18.35
CA ARG A 328 38.67 12.38 -17.20
C ARG A 328 40.04 11.71 -17.40
N GLN A 329 40.07 10.53 -18.02
CA GLN A 329 41.32 9.85 -18.37
C GLN A 329 42.08 10.64 -19.43
N SER A 330 41.40 11.08 -20.49
CA SER A 330 41.98 11.91 -21.56
C SER A 330 42.56 13.22 -21.02
N THR A 331 41.84 13.94 -20.15
CA THR A 331 42.35 15.18 -19.55
C THR A 331 43.49 14.93 -18.56
N LEU A 332 43.45 13.86 -17.77
CA LEU A 332 44.57 13.46 -16.90
C LEU A 332 45.82 13.09 -17.71
N ASP A 333 45.68 12.42 -18.84
CA ASP A 333 46.82 12.04 -19.68
C ASP A 333 47.37 13.23 -20.49
N ALA A 334 46.51 14.16 -20.92
CA ALA A 334 46.94 15.45 -21.47
C ALA A 334 47.69 16.31 -20.44
N LEU A 335 47.21 16.37 -19.19
CA LEU A 335 47.92 17.06 -18.11
C LEU A 335 49.25 16.38 -17.75
N LYS A 336 49.36 15.04 -17.86
CA LYS A 336 50.64 14.33 -17.69
C LYS A 336 51.61 14.63 -18.82
N THR A 337 51.17 14.65 -20.08
CA THR A 337 52.06 15.00 -21.20
C THR A 337 52.52 16.45 -21.09
N GLU A 338 51.64 17.40 -20.77
CA GLU A 338 52.00 18.79 -20.47
C GLU A 338 53.03 18.88 -19.33
N ASN A 339 52.78 18.26 -18.17
CA ASN A 339 53.73 18.26 -17.05
C ASN A 339 55.08 17.66 -17.44
N SER A 340 55.11 16.58 -18.23
CA SER A 340 56.37 15.99 -18.70
C SER A 340 57.13 16.89 -19.68
N GLN A 341 56.42 17.64 -20.54
CA GLN A 341 57.01 18.61 -21.46
C GLN A 341 57.54 19.85 -20.72
N LEU A 342 56.80 20.33 -19.71
CA LEU A 342 57.24 21.42 -18.84
C LEU A 342 58.47 21.02 -18.02
N LEU A 343 58.49 19.81 -17.45
CA LEU A 343 59.67 19.26 -16.75
C LEU A 343 60.87 19.07 -17.70
N ALA A 344 60.64 18.67 -18.95
CA ALA A 344 61.70 18.60 -19.96
C ALA A 344 62.28 19.99 -20.28
N LYS A 345 61.42 21.00 -20.52
CA LYS A 345 61.84 22.39 -20.75
C LYS A 345 62.55 23.00 -19.54
N LEU A 346 62.05 22.76 -18.32
CA LEU A 346 62.73 23.21 -17.08
C LEU A 346 64.11 22.56 -16.92
N LYS A 347 64.25 21.27 -17.25
CA LYS A 347 65.53 20.56 -17.22
C LYS A 347 66.50 21.02 -18.31
N GLU A 348 65.99 21.45 -19.46
CA GLU A 348 66.78 22.07 -20.53
C GLU A 348 67.24 23.48 -20.14
N LEU A 349 66.35 24.32 -19.60
CA LEU A 349 66.68 25.63 -19.05
C LEU A 349 67.68 25.53 -17.89
N GLN A 350 67.52 24.55 -17.00
CA GLN A 350 68.48 24.28 -15.93
C GLN A 350 69.86 23.90 -16.49
N LYS A 351 69.92 23.02 -17.51
CA LYS A 351 71.18 22.72 -18.20
C LYS A 351 71.81 23.95 -18.86
N MET A 352 71.02 24.81 -19.47
CA MET A 352 71.53 26.07 -20.04
C MET A 352 72.07 27.00 -18.95
N LEU A 353 71.42 27.07 -17.78
CA LEU A 353 71.90 27.83 -16.62
C LEU A 353 73.21 27.24 -16.06
N GLU A 354 73.27 25.92 -15.88
CA GLU A 354 74.46 25.19 -15.40
C GLU A 354 75.65 25.36 -16.36
N ASN A 355 75.42 25.27 -17.68
CA ASN A 355 76.44 25.51 -18.69
C ASN A 355 76.89 26.99 -18.71
N ASN A 356 75.96 27.94 -18.59
CA ASN A 356 76.29 29.38 -18.58
C ASN A 356 77.02 29.81 -17.29
N HIS A 357 76.87 29.08 -16.18
CA HIS A 357 77.66 29.31 -14.97
C HIS A 357 79.15 28.93 -15.11
N ALA A 358 79.55 28.23 -16.18
CA ALA A 358 80.94 27.89 -16.46
C ALA A 358 81.74 29.01 -17.17
N THR A 359 81.07 30.04 -17.72
CA THR A 359 81.71 31.09 -18.53
C THR A 359 81.34 32.49 -18.03
N GLN A 360 82.23 33.08 -17.23
CA GLN A 360 82.28 34.53 -17.09
C GLN A 360 83.05 35.14 -18.26
N VAL A 361 82.74 36.40 -18.60
CA VAL A 361 83.35 37.23 -19.69
C VAL A 361 83.17 36.62 -21.11
N GLU A 362 83.00 37.38 -22.20
CA GLU A 362 83.14 38.83 -22.43
C GLU A 362 81.91 39.46 -23.10
N THR A 363 81.87 40.80 -23.10
CA THR A 363 80.94 41.63 -23.88
C THR A 363 81.37 41.75 -25.34
N ILE A 364 80.44 41.84 -26.30
CA ILE A 364 80.39 42.86 -27.39
C ILE A 364 79.15 42.64 -28.30
N ASP A 365 78.56 43.75 -28.73
CA ASP A 365 77.61 44.01 -29.83
C ASP A 365 76.68 42.89 -30.37
N GLY A 366 75.39 43.08 -30.11
CA GLY A 366 74.52 43.50 -31.22
C GLY A 366 73.96 42.45 -32.19
N THR A 367 73.18 41.47 -31.70
CA THR A 367 71.91 41.04 -32.34
C THR A 367 71.04 40.28 -31.34
N TYR A 368 69.99 40.91 -30.81
CA TYR A 368 69.01 40.26 -29.93
C TYR A 368 67.93 39.50 -30.73
N SER A 369 68.33 38.44 -31.44
CA SER A 369 67.38 37.55 -32.16
C SER A 369 66.78 36.45 -31.28
N ASN A 370 67.23 36.31 -30.03
CA ASN A 370 66.68 35.38 -29.05
C ASN A 370 65.71 36.11 -28.11
N ILE A 371 64.62 36.63 -28.66
CA ILE A 371 63.41 36.81 -27.88
C ILE A 371 62.99 35.41 -27.45
N ILE A 372 63.12 35.11 -26.16
CA ILE A 372 62.58 33.89 -25.58
C ILE A 372 61.08 33.89 -25.86
N ASP A 373 60.56 32.86 -26.52
CA ASP A 373 59.14 32.76 -26.83
C ASP A 373 58.37 32.41 -25.55
N VAL A 374 58.06 33.46 -24.78
CA VAL A 374 57.49 33.41 -23.42
C VAL A 374 56.04 32.93 -23.41
N ILE A 375 55.36 32.90 -24.57
CA ILE A 375 54.00 32.39 -24.70
C ILE A 375 54.07 30.87 -24.92
N PRO A 376 53.53 30.03 -24.02
CA PRO A 376 53.44 28.60 -24.30
C PRO A 376 52.47 28.40 -25.48
N THR A 377 53.01 27.95 -26.61
CA THR A 377 52.23 27.75 -27.86
C THR A 377 51.03 26.83 -27.65
N GLN A 378 51.10 25.84 -26.74
CA GLN A 378 49.95 25.01 -26.38
C GLN A 378 48.85 25.80 -25.65
N SER A 379 49.21 26.72 -24.75
CA SER A 379 48.24 27.61 -24.09
C SER A 379 47.59 28.58 -25.09
N PHE A 380 48.36 29.06 -26.08
CA PHE A 380 47.82 29.83 -27.20
C PHE A 380 46.81 29.01 -28.01
N THR A 381 47.15 27.79 -28.44
CA THR A 381 46.20 26.94 -29.19
C THR A 381 44.99 26.53 -28.35
N ASN A 382 45.12 26.41 -27.02
CA ASN A 382 43.97 26.15 -26.15
C ASN A 382 43.01 27.36 -26.12
N LEU A 383 43.54 28.59 -26.00
CA LEU A 383 42.77 29.83 -26.07
C LEU A 383 42.18 30.11 -27.46
N GLU A 384 42.86 29.69 -28.53
CA GLU A 384 42.36 29.75 -29.92
C GLU A 384 41.16 28.80 -30.11
N ASN A 385 41.27 27.56 -29.61
CA ASN A 385 40.15 26.60 -29.61
C ASN A 385 38.98 27.07 -28.73
N GLU A 386 39.23 27.68 -27.58
CA GLU A 386 38.20 28.26 -26.71
C GLU A 386 37.49 29.44 -27.40
N ASN A 387 38.24 30.37 -28.01
CA ASN A 387 37.66 31.45 -28.81
C ASN A 387 36.80 30.92 -29.97
N LYS A 388 37.26 29.85 -30.65
CA LYS A 388 36.49 29.20 -31.71
C LYS A 388 35.17 28.62 -31.20
N GLN A 389 35.18 27.92 -30.06
CA GLN A 389 33.95 27.40 -29.43
C GLN A 389 33.00 28.53 -28.99
N LEU A 390 33.53 29.65 -28.48
CA LEU A 390 32.74 30.82 -28.12
C LEU A 390 32.12 31.51 -29.34
N LEU A 391 32.84 31.62 -30.45
CA LEU A 391 32.32 32.13 -31.73
C LEU A 391 31.23 31.23 -32.31
N GLU A 392 31.41 29.90 -32.25
CA GLU A 392 30.39 28.92 -32.66
C GLU A 392 29.12 29.05 -31.81
N GLN A 393 29.25 29.21 -30.49
CA GLN A 393 28.11 29.48 -29.59
C GLN A 393 27.44 30.84 -29.85
N ILE A 394 28.19 31.88 -30.22
CA ILE A 394 27.62 33.19 -30.60
C ILE A 394 26.81 33.03 -31.90
N ALA A 395 27.37 32.38 -32.92
CA ALA A 395 26.68 32.13 -34.18
C ALA A 395 25.41 31.26 -34.01
N GLU A 396 25.40 30.30 -33.06
CA GLU A 396 24.19 29.56 -32.70
C GLU A 396 23.14 30.45 -32.01
N LYS A 397 23.56 31.29 -31.06
CA LYS A 397 22.67 32.25 -30.37
C LYS A 397 22.09 33.28 -31.35
N GLU A 398 22.87 33.77 -32.31
CA GLU A 398 22.40 34.66 -33.38
C GLU A 398 21.40 33.97 -34.31
N LYS A 399 21.67 32.74 -34.77
CA LYS A 399 20.71 31.93 -35.54
C LYS A 399 19.40 31.73 -34.77
N ARG A 400 19.46 31.49 -33.45
CA ARG A 400 18.29 31.40 -32.58
C ARG A 400 17.53 32.72 -32.46
N ILE A 401 18.21 33.86 -32.36
CA ILE A 401 17.60 35.20 -32.33
C ILE A 401 16.93 35.53 -33.67
N SER A 402 17.56 35.22 -34.80
CA SER A 402 16.97 35.44 -36.13
C SER A 402 15.71 34.60 -36.35
N ARG A 403 15.75 33.30 -36.02
CA ARG A 403 14.56 32.42 -36.03
C ARG A 403 13.45 32.92 -35.08
N LEU A 404 13.81 33.47 -33.91
CA LEU A 404 12.82 34.03 -32.99
C LEU A 404 12.18 35.32 -33.53
N LYS A 405 12.95 36.20 -34.19
CA LYS A 405 12.43 37.39 -34.87
C LYS A 405 11.51 37.02 -36.03
N GLU A 406 11.83 35.97 -36.78
CA GLU A 406 11.02 35.43 -37.87
C GLU A 406 9.70 34.85 -37.37
N VAL A 407 9.73 33.98 -36.36
CA VAL A 407 8.52 33.43 -35.71
C VAL A 407 7.68 34.52 -35.05
N TRP A 408 8.31 35.56 -34.48
CA TRP A 408 7.56 36.71 -33.96
C TRP A 408 6.93 37.54 -35.09
N LYS A 409 7.62 37.74 -36.22
CA LYS A 409 7.07 38.42 -37.40
C LYS A 409 5.86 37.67 -37.98
N THR A 410 5.91 36.35 -38.10
CA THR A 410 4.77 35.56 -38.58
C THR A 410 3.62 35.56 -37.58
N LYS A 411 3.86 35.40 -36.27
CA LYS A 411 2.79 35.52 -35.26
C LYS A 411 2.21 36.93 -35.13
N ALA A 412 3.00 37.97 -35.33
CA ALA A 412 2.52 39.36 -35.41
C ALA A 412 1.79 39.67 -36.73
N GLN A 413 1.94 38.84 -37.77
CA GLN A 413 1.14 38.90 -38.98
C GLN A 413 -0.18 38.13 -38.80
N GLU A 414 -0.15 36.87 -38.36
CA GLU A 414 -1.33 36.08 -37.99
C GLU A 414 -2.26 36.86 -37.04
N TYR A 415 -1.70 37.52 -36.02
CA TYR A 415 -2.47 38.35 -35.09
C TYR A 415 -3.17 39.53 -35.78
N ARG A 416 -2.48 40.26 -36.67
CA ARG A 416 -3.07 41.39 -37.42
C ARG A 416 -4.11 40.94 -38.42
N GLU A 417 -3.91 39.80 -39.06
CA GLU A 417 -4.87 39.19 -40.00
C GLU A 417 -6.13 38.68 -39.27
N ALA A 418 -5.98 38.04 -38.11
CA ALA A 418 -7.09 37.63 -37.25
C ALA A 418 -7.87 38.85 -36.72
N VAL A 419 -7.17 39.91 -36.27
CA VAL A 419 -7.80 41.16 -35.82
C VAL A 419 -8.52 41.87 -36.97
N TYR A 420 -7.94 41.89 -38.17
CA TYR A 420 -8.58 42.42 -39.37
C TYR A 420 -9.87 41.65 -39.72
N SER A 421 -9.80 40.31 -39.71
CA SER A 421 -10.95 39.44 -40.01
C SER A 421 -12.06 39.49 -38.96
N LEU A 422 -11.73 39.68 -37.68
CA LEU A 422 -12.71 39.68 -36.58
C LEU A 422 -13.31 41.06 -36.27
N LEU A 423 -12.52 42.14 -36.39
CA LEU A 423 -12.96 43.50 -36.05
C LEU A 423 -13.16 44.42 -37.26
N GLY A 424 -12.75 44.00 -38.46
CA GLY A 424 -12.83 44.81 -39.68
C GLY A 424 -11.82 45.97 -39.72
N TYR A 425 -10.76 45.94 -38.90
CA TYR A 425 -9.74 47.01 -38.84
C TYR A 425 -8.32 46.46 -39.00
N LYS A 426 -7.58 47.05 -39.95
CA LYS A 426 -6.16 46.75 -40.19
C LYS A 426 -5.30 47.67 -39.33
N PHE A 427 -4.38 47.09 -38.56
CA PHE A 427 -3.48 47.82 -37.65
C PHE A 427 -2.09 47.92 -38.27
N ASP A 428 -1.74 49.11 -38.77
CA ASP A 428 -0.39 49.43 -39.27
C ASP A 428 0.33 50.33 -38.24
N PHE A 429 1.37 49.78 -37.60
CA PHE A 429 2.20 50.49 -36.63
C PHE A 429 3.22 51.38 -37.34
N LEU A 430 3.22 52.66 -37.00
CA LEU A 430 4.15 53.67 -37.51
C LEU A 430 5.27 53.92 -36.51
N GLU A 431 6.37 54.49 -37.00
CA GLU A 431 7.45 55.01 -36.16
C GLU A 431 6.90 56.06 -35.17
N ASN A 432 7.43 56.06 -33.94
CA ASN A 432 6.94 56.85 -32.79
C ASN A 432 5.59 56.37 -32.22
N GLY A 433 5.31 55.06 -32.23
CA GLY A 433 4.19 54.46 -31.47
C GLY A 433 2.79 54.79 -31.99
N ARG A 434 2.68 55.46 -33.14
CA ARG A 434 1.39 55.83 -33.73
C ARG A 434 0.76 54.62 -34.42
N VAL A 435 -0.53 54.40 -34.21
CA VAL A 435 -1.26 53.27 -34.80
C VAL A 435 -2.20 53.79 -35.86
N ARG A 436 -1.98 53.39 -37.12
CA ARG A 436 -2.93 53.64 -38.20
C ARG A 436 -3.95 52.50 -38.25
N LEU A 437 -5.24 52.84 -38.15
CA LEU A 437 -6.35 51.95 -38.39
C LEU A 437 -6.98 52.24 -39.76
N THR A 438 -7.00 51.25 -40.64
CA THR A 438 -7.77 51.30 -41.90
C THR A 438 -8.95 50.35 -41.80
N SER A 439 -10.15 50.80 -42.18
CA SER A 439 -11.37 49.97 -42.14
C SER A 439 -11.47 49.06 -43.36
N MET A 440 -11.87 47.81 -43.15
CA MET A 440 -12.17 46.82 -44.21
C MET A 440 -13.24 47.31 -45.19
N TYR A 441 -14.20 48.09 -44.70
CA TYR A 441 -15.33 48.62 -45.49
C TYR A 441 -15.03 49.99 -46.10
N SER A 442 -13.77 50.27 -46.43
CA SER A 442 -13.40 51.52 -47.09
C SER A 442 -13.33 51.40 -48.61
N GLU A 443 -13.90 52.40 -49.27
CA GLU A 443 -13.89 52.57 -50.73
C GLU A 443 -12.51 53.05 -51.25
N GLN A 444 -11.68 53.66 -50.39
CA GLN A 444 -10.35 54.21 -50.71
C GLN A 444 -9.37 54.02 -49.53
N ASP A 445 -8.12 53.66 -49.79
CA ASP A 445 -7.07 53.45 -48.77
C ASP A 445 -6.81 54.67 -47.86
N ASP A 446 -7.23 55.87 -48.28
CA ASP A 446 -7.06 57.13 -47.55
C ASP A 446 -8.03 57.34 -46.36
N GLN A 447 -9.08 56.52 -46.19
CA GLN A 447 -9.96 56.59 -45.00
C GLN A 447 -9.33 55.88 -43.79
N SER A 448 -8.08 56.22 -43.49
CA SER A 448 -7.34 55.73 -42.33
C SER A 448 -7.37 56.73 -41.17
N PHE A 449 -7.38 56.20 -39.95
CA PHE A 449 -7.33 56.95 -38.70
C PHE A 449 -5.97 56.76 -38.06
N VAL A 450 -5.26 57.83 -37.72
CA VAL A 450 -4.00 57.76 -36.97
C VAL A 450 -4.27 58.09 -35.51
N PHE A 451 -4.09 57.08 -34.65
CA PHE A 451 -4.14 57.20 -33.20
C PHE A 451 -2.74 57.36 -32.60
N THR A 452 -2.63 58.09 -31.49
CA THR A 452 -1.41 58.21 -30.70
C THR A 452 -1.68 57.84 -29.24
N SER A 453 -0.75 57.10 -28.62
CA SER A 453 -0.62 57.14 -27.15
C SER A 453 -0.25 58.56 -26.71
N ASP A 454 -0.72 58.96 -25.53
CA ASP A 454 -0.12 60.06 -24.77
C ASP A 454 1.27 59.66 -24.22
N ASP A 455 2.11 60.65 -23.87
CA ASP A 455 3.53 60.51 -23.48
C ASP A 455 3.84 59.56 -22.28
N ASN A 456 2.83 58.94 -21.67
CA ASN A 456 2.94 57.99 -20.56
C ASN A 456 2.39 56.58 -20.89
N ASP A 457 2.04 56.29 -22.15
CA ASP A 457 1.52 54.99 -22.66
C ASP A 457 0.29 54.42 -21.91
N CYS A 458 -0.44 55.26 -21.17
CA CYS A 458 -1.58 54.88 -20.33
C CYS A 458 -2.91 54.74 -21.08
N GLY A 459 -2.92 54.06 -22.24
CA GLY A 459 -4.13 53.55 -22.90
C GLY A 459 -5.08 54.56 -23.56
N THR A 460 -4.91 55.87 -23.37
CA THR A 460 -5.72 56.92 -24.01
C THR A 460 -5.28 57.18 -25.45
N MET A 461 -5.78 56.37 -26.40
CA MET A 461 -5.55 56.59 -27.83
C MET A 461 -6.27 57.85 -28.34
N GLN A 462 -5.53 58.94 -28.56
CA GLN A 462 -6.08 60.16 -29.16
C GLN A 462 -6.13 60.06 -30.69
N LEU A 463 -7.23 60.52 -31.31
CA LEU A 463 -7.35 60.57 -32.77
C LEU A 463 -6.68 61.83 -33.32
N VAL A 464 -5.53 61.67 -33.99
CA VAL A 464 -4.65 62.78 -34.41
C VAL A 464 -4.75 63.09 -35.90
N GLY A 465 -5.31 62.21 -36.74
CA GLY A 465 -5.53 62.54 -38.16
C GLY A 465 -6.18 61.46 -39.02
N GLY A 466 -6.55 61.88 -40.22
CA GLY A 466 -7.24 61.13 -41.28
C GLY A 466 -7.87 62.10 -42.29
N ASN A 467 -8.52 61.61 -43.34
CA ASN A 467 -9.06 62.48 -44.40
C ASN A 467 -10.09 63.50 -43.86
N SER A 468 -9.84 64.79 -44.09
CA SER A 468 -10.56 65.89 -43.42
C SER A 468 -12.08 65.90 -43.64
N GLU A 469 -12.52 65.52 -44.84
CA GLU A 469 -13.95 65.46 -45.20
C GLU A 469 -14.65 64.26 -44.54
N PHE A 470 -13.95 63.12 -44.46
CA PHE A 470 -14.44 61.92 -43.82
C PHE A 470 -14.58 62.11 -42.30
N ILE A 471 -13.56 62.70 -41.64
CA ILE A 471 -13.62 63.07 -40.22
C ILE A 471 -14.76 64.04 -39.94
N LYS A 472 -14.98 65.07 -40.78
CA LYS A 472 -16.14 65.99 -40.63
C LYS A 472 -17.49 65.25 -40.69
N SER A 473 -17.62 64.21 -41.54
CA SER A 473 -18.83 63.37 -41.61
C SER A 473 -19.06 62.44 -40.40
N LEU A 474 -18.09 62.40 -39.49
CA LEU A 474 -18.06 61.59 -38.27
C LEU A 474 -17.88 62.42 -37.00
N ASP A 475 -17.73 63.75 -37.10
CA ASP A 475 -17.45 64.65 -35.98
C ASP A 475 -18.48 64.53 -34.84
N ASP A 476 -19.77 64.38 -35.18
CA ASP A 476 -20.84 64.14 -34.20
C ASP A 476 -20.70 62.78 -33.46
N LEU A 477 -20.23 61.73 -34.16
CA LEU A 477 -19.95 60.42 -33.54
C LEU A 477 -18.67 60.44 -32.71
N ILE A 478 -17.65 61.19 -33.14
CA ILE A 478 -16.41 61.40 -32.40
C ILE A 478 -16.72 62.16 -31.10
N LYS A 479 -17.52 63.23 -31.17
CA LYS A 479 -17.99 63.97 -29.98
C LYS A 479 -18.76 63.06 -29.03
N PHE A 480 -19.80 62.38 -29.50
CA PHE A 480 -20.66 61.57 -28.64
C PHE A 480 -19.99 60.33 -28.02
N TRP A 481 -19.08 59.65 -28.74
CA TRP A 481 -18.44 58.42 -28.24
C TRP A 481 -17.03 58.61 -27.69
N VAL A 482 -16.22 59.48 -28.29
CA VAL A 482 -14.82 59.67 -27.89
C VAL A 482 -14.68 60.84 -26.91
N VAL A 483 -15.33 61.98 -27.15
CA VAL A 483 -15.18 63.16 -26.29
C VAL A 483 -16.09 63.08 -25.05
N GLU A 484 -17.39 62.82 -25.22
CA GLU A 484 -18.36 62.75 -24.11
C GLU A 484 -18.27 61.47 -23.28
N ARG A 485 -17.80 60.36 -23.88
CA ARG A 485 -17.86 59.01 -23.28
C ARG A 485 -16.53 58.26 -23.24
N SER A 486 -15.45 58.80 -23.84
CA SER A 486 -14.11 58.20 -23.85
C SER A 486 -14.04 56.72 -24.29
N SER A 487 -15.00 56.25 -25.10
CA SER A 487 -15.14 54.85 -25.49
C SER A 487 -14.84 54.64 -26.98
N ILE A 488 -13.55 54.43 -27.26
CA ILE A 488 -13.04 54.12 -28.59
C ILE A 488 -13.65 52.80 -29.15
N PRO A 489 -13.85 51.72 -28.36
CA PRO A 489 -14.53 50.53 -28.87
C PRO A 489 -15.96 50.80 -29.35
N CYS A 490 -16.75 51.56 -28.59
CA CYS A 490 -18.11 51.93 -29.01
C CYS A 490 -18.10 52.83 -30.26
N PHE A 491 -17.16 53.78 -30.35
CA PHE A 491 -16.95 54.58 -31.56
C PHE A 491 -16.67 53.68 -32.77
N LEU A 492 -15.67 52.79 -32.68
CA LEU A 492 -15.27 51.90 -33.77
C LEU A 492 -16.41 50.94 -34.19
N SER A 493 -17.20 50.40 -33.26
CA SER A 493 -18.38 49.58 -33.58
C SER A 493 -19.50 50.39 -34.26
N SER A 494 -19.75 51.63 -33.83
CA SER A 494 -20.74 52.49 -34.50
C SER A 494 -20.27 52.89 -35.92
N LEU A 495 -18.96 53.00 -36.11
CA LEU A 495 -18.32 53.33 -37.38
C LEU A 495 -18.31 52.16 -38.36
N THR A 496 -18.07 50.91 -37.92
CA THR A 496 -18.16 49.75 -38.82
C THR A 496 -19.57 49.57 -39.35
N MET A 497 -20.61 49.74 -38.51
CA MET A 497 -22.00 49.72 -38.97
C MET A 497 -22.27 50.82 -40.00
N LYS A 498 -21.92 52.08 -39.71
CA LYS A 498 -22.13 53.23 -40.61
C LYS A 498 -21.34 53.13 -41.93
N LEU A 499 -20.22 52.41 -41.97
CA LEU A 499 -19.48 52.10 -43.20
C LEU A 499 -20.08 50.90 -43.95
N PHE A 500 -20.43 49.84 -43.25
CA PHE A 500 -21.05 48.65 -43.82
C PHE A 500 -22.38 48.98 -44.52
N GLU A 501 -23.24 49.78 -43.87
CA GLU A 501 -24.48 50.31 -44.45
C GLU A 501 -24.24 51.10 -45.75
N LYS A 502 -23.19 51.93 -45.80
CA LYS A 502 -22.80 52.66 -47.01
C LYS A 502 -22.34 51.72 -48.12
N THR A 503 -21.42 50.80 -47.84
CA THR A 503 -20.93 49.84 -48.85
C THR A 503 -22.05 48.93 -49.37
N THR A 504 -23.03 48.58 -48.53
CA THR A 504 -24.21 47.78 -48.92
C THR A 504 -25.24 48.60 -49.71
N SER A 505 -25.20 49.93 -49.62
CA SER A 505 -26.03 50.86 -50.40
C SER A 505 -25.39 51.27 -51.73
N GLY A 506 -24.13 50.88 -51.99
CA GLY A 506 -23.42 51.13 -53.25
C GLY A 506 -23.72 50.07 -54.32
N PRO A 507 -23.59 50.39 -55.62
CA PRO A 507 -23.82 49.44 -56.70
C PRO A 507 -22.66 48.43 -56.82
N VAL A 508 -22.90 47.20 -56.35
CA VAL A 508 -22.31 45.91 -56.76
C VAL A 508 -20.81 45.91 -57.16
N GLY A 509 -19.99 45.17 -56.39
CA GLY A 509 -18.80 44.53 -56.97
C GLY A 509 -17.44 44.89 -56.37
N ARG A 510 -17.22 44.53 -55.09
CA ARG A 510 -16.10 43.64 -54.79
C ARG A 510 -16.69 42.34 -54.29
N ASP A 511 -16.41 41.24 -54.97
CA ASP A 511 -16.66 39.92 -54.38
C ASP A 511 -15.84 39.82 -53.10
N MET A 512 -16.51 39.59 -51.97
CA MET A 512 -15.78 39.28 -50.75
C MET A 512 -15.26 37.87 -50.89
N ASP A 513 -13.95 37.73 -51.05
CA ASP A 513 -13.22 36.46 -50.93
C ASP A 513 -13.25 35.98 -49.46
N MET A 514 -14.45 35.59 -49.04
CA MET A 514 -14.73 34.70 -47.91
C MET A 514 -14.53 33.23 -48.35
N SER A 515 -13.75 33.00 -49.41
CA SER A 515 -13.11 31.73 -49.67
C SER A 515 -12.20 31.44 -48.47
N ILE A 516 -12.64 30.53 -47.59
CA ILE A 516 -11.82 30.04 -46.48
C ILE A 516 -10.52 29.55 -47.10
N CYS A 517 -9.41 30.23 -46.79
CA CYS A 517 -8.14 29.98 -47.45
C CYS A 517 -7.55 28.65 -46.95
N SER A 518 -8.03 27.56 -47.55
CA SER A 518 -7.54 26.19 -47.37
C SER A 518 -6.23 25.95 -48.14
N THR A 519 -5.42 27.00 -48.28
CA THR A 519 -4.02 26.95 -48.68
C THR A 519 -3.22 26.31 -47.56
N VAL A 520 -3.26 24.98 -47.52
CA VAL A 520 -2.27 24.17 -46.82
C VAL A 520 -0.90 24.60 -47.34
N ASN A 521 -0.04 25.14 -46.46
CA ASN A 521 1.32 25.52 -46.79
C ASN A 521 2.14 24.28 -47.19
N GLN A 522 2.14 23.95 -48.49
CA GLN A 522 3.03 22.93 -49.07
C GLN A 522 4.34 23.54 -49.60
N ASP A 523 4.39 24.84 -49.85
CA ASP A 523 5.58 25.57 -50.28
C ASP A 523 6.49 25.91 -49.10
N ASN A 524 7.13 24.88 -48.53
CA ASN A 524 8.26 25.06 -47.62
C ASN A 524 9.22 23.84 -47.63
N ILE A 525 9.41 23.21 -48.80
CA ILE A 525 10.33 22.06 -48.96
C ILE A 525 11.19 22.16 -50.24
N ALA A 526 11.73 23.35 -50.53
CA ALA A 526 12.67 23.57 -51.64
C ALA A 526 13.60 24.79 -51.46
N GLU A 527 14.45 24.79 -50.42
CA GLU A 527 15.89 25.17 -50.49
C GLU A 527 16.64 24.74 -49.21
#